data_AF-A0A9Q4H8W1-F1
#
_entry.id   AF-A0A9Q4H8W1-F1
#
_cell.length_a   1.000
_cell.length_b   1.000
_cell.length_c   1.000
_cell.angle_alpha   90.00
_cell.angle_beta   90.00
_cell.angle_gamma   90.00
#
_symmetry.space_group_name_H-M   'P 1'
#
loop_
_entity.id
_entity.type
_entity.pdbx_description
1 polymer ?
#
loop_
_entity_poly.entity_id
_entity_poly.type
_entity_poly.pdbx_seq_one_letter_code
_entity_poly.pdbx_strand_id
1 'polypeptide(L)'
;RPREDQIVIKESGMHAVEDYIMSRYQMYWQVYFHPVTRSAEVILTKILHRAKQLHDEGYVFTHAPVHFYSIFEGKLTLEDYVKLDESIILYYFQAWEDEEDAILSDLCRRFINRQLFQYVEFNPNEEMSAYFELTSLFKEAGIDPSYYLVVDSSSDLPYDFYRPGEEEERLPIHLLTQNGQIKELSRQSAIVESISGKRRTDHKLYYPKDLICDGSEHPEAKMKIRQLLGLT
;
A
#
# COMPACT_ATOMS: atom_id res chain seq x y z
N ARG A 1 30.89 12.84 9.22
CA ARG A 1 31.82 13.27 10.28
C ARG A 1 30.99 13.53 11.52
N PRO A 2 31.26 12.86 12.64
CA PRO A 2 30.54 13.15 13.88
C PRO A 2 30.84 14.57 14.35
N ARG A 3 29.81 15.26 14.79
CA ARG A 3 29.80 16.50 15.59
C ARG A 3 28.95 16.22 16.84
N GLU A 4 28.99 17.11 17.83
CA GLU A 4 28.42 16.89 19.17
C GLU A 4 27.00 16.29 19.13
N ASP A 5 26.10 16.82 18.28
CA ASP A 5 24.71 16.35 18.20
C ASP A 5 24.28 15.83 16.81
N GLN A 6 25.20 15.67 15.86
CA GLN A 6 24.82 15.27 14.50
C GLN A 6 25.96 14.70 13.64
N ILE A 7 25.58 13.98 12.60
CA ILE A 7 26.48 13.54 11.53
C ILE A 7 26.39 14.55 10.38
N VAL A 8 27.51 15.17 10.04
CA VAL A 8 27.62 16.08 8.87
C VAL A 8 28.46 15.45 7.76
N ILE A 9 28.14 15.76 6.50
CA ILE A 9 28.90 15.29 5.33
C ILE A 9 29.86 16.39 4.89
N LYS A 10 31.08 16.07 4.46
CA LYS A 10 31.97 17.10 3.88
C LYS A 10 31.37 17.61 2.57
N GLU A 11 31.52 18.90 2.28
CA GLU A 11 31.07 19.50 1.00
C GLU A 11 31.62 18.75 -0.23
N SER A 12 32.86 18.25 -0.17
CA SER A 12 33.44 17.42 -1.23
C SER A 12 32.71 16.10 -1.50
N GLY A 13 31.83 15.66 -0.60
CA GLY A 13 31.01 14.45 -0.72
C GLY A 13 29.57 14.73 -1.17
N MET A 14 29.24 15.98 -1.54
CA MET A 14 27.88 16.38 -1.92
C MET A 14 27.29 15.48 -3.02
N HIS A 15 28.02 15.23 -4.11
CA HIS A 15 27.54 14.41 -5.22
C HIS A 15 27.19 12.98 -4.82
N ALA A 16 27.95 12.37 -3.90
CA ALA A 16 27.62 11.04 -3.39
C ALA A 16 26.31 11.04 -2.58
N VAL A 17 25.98 12.15 -1.91
CA VAL A 17 24.70 12.30 -1.20
C VAL A 17 23.56 12.55 -2.19
N GLU A 18 23.80 13.34 -3.25
CA GLU A 18 22.83 13.51 -4.35
C GLU A 18 22.45 12.16 -4.95
N ASP A 19 23.44 11.32 -5.25
CA ASP A 19 23.23 9.97 -5.78
C ASP A 19 22.44 9.09 -4.80
N TYR A 20 22.73 9.16 -3.50
CA TYR A 20 21.96 8.45 -2.47
C TYR A 20 20.48 8.87 -2.46
N ILE A 21 20.22 10.19 -2.44
CA ILE A 21 18.86 10.72 -2.43
C ILE A 21 18.11 10.34 -3.71
N MET A 22 18.77 10.43 -4.87
CA MET A 22 18.17 10.04 -6.13
C MET A 22 17.89 8.53 -6.20
N SER A 23 18.81 7.71 -5.69
CA SER A 23 18.60 6.26 -5.57
C SER A 23 17.41 5.93 -4.68
N ARG A 24 17.31 6.58 -3.50
CA ARG A 24 16.16 6.45 -2.60
C ARG A 24 14.87 6.84 -3.32
N TYR A 25 14.85 8.00 -3.98
CA TYR A 25 13.70 8.46 -4.76
C TYR A 25 13.24 7.42 -5.79
N GLN A 26 14.17 6.91 -6.59
CA GLN A 26 13.86 5.90 -7.62
C GLN A 26 13.33 4.59 -7.01
N MET A 27 13.89 4.13 -5.88
CA MET A 27 13.44 2.92 -5.18
C MET A 27 11.97 3.01 -4.74
N TYR A 28 11.52 4.17 -4.24
CA TYR A 28 10.11 4.34 -3.89
C TYR A 28 9.20 4.16 -5.10
N TRP A 29 9.50 4.80 -6.22
CA TRP A 29 8.63 4.75 -7.40
C TRP A 29 8.69 3.44 -8.17
N GLN A 30 9.88 2.83 -8.28
CA GLN A 30 10.07 1.64 -9.11
C GLN A 30 9.80 0.35 -8.35
N VAL A 31 9.94 0.35 -7.02
CA VAL A 31 9.87 -0.87 -6.20
C VAL A 31 8.75 -0.76 -5.16
N TYR A 32 8.83 0.19 -4.23
CA TYR A 32 7.91 0.22 -3.09
C TYR A 32 6.46 0.57 -3.49
N PHE A 33 6.29 1.48 -4.45
CA PHE A 33 4.98 1.90 -4.96
C PHE A 33 4.62 1.21 -6.28
N HIS A 34 5.30 0.12 -6.62
CA HIS A 34 4.97 -0.61 -7.82
C HIS A 34 3.53 -1.17 -7.69
N PRO A 35 2.62 -0.82 -8.60
CA PRO A 35 1.18 -1.06 -8.40
C PRO A 35 0.82 -2.55 -8.35
N VAL A 36 1.59 -3.40 -9.03
CA VAL A 36 1.42 -4.87 -8.93
C VAL A 36 1.77 -5.39 -7.53
N THR A 37 2.79 -4.84 -6.86
CA THR A 37 3.16 -5.23 -5.49
C THR A 37 2.10 -4.75 -4.51
N ARG A 38 1.65 -3.50 -4.68
CA ARG A 38 0.55 -2.92 -3.89
C ARG A 38 -0.75 -3.70 -4.05
N SER A 39 -1.06 -4.23 -5.25
CA SER A 39 -2.20 -5.12 -5.47
C SER A 39 -2.15 -6.38 -4.60
N ALA A 40 -0.98 -6.99 -4.44
CA ALA A 40 -0.81 -8.14 -3.53
C ALA A 40 -1.02 -7.75 -2.06
N GLU A 41 -0.53 -6.59 -1.64
CA GLU A 41 -0.75 -6.05 -0.29
C GLU A 41 -2.23 -5.72 -0.01
N VAL A 42 -2.93 -5.18 -1.01
CA VAL A 42 -4.39 -4.97 -0.95
C VAL A 42 -5.10 -6.29 -0.71
N ILE A 43 -4.80 -7.34 -1.50
CA ILE A 43 -5.42 -8.65 -1.33
C ILE A 43 -5.10 -9.22 0.06
N LEU A 44 -3.84 -9.20 0.48
CA LEU A 44 -3.42 -9.67 1.81
C LEU A 44 -4.20 -8.97 2.92
N THR A 45 -4.33 -7.65 2.86
CA THR A 45 -5.09 -6.87 3.84
C THR A 45 -6.56 -7.28 3.84
N LYS A 46 -7.16 -7.50 2.66
CA LYS A 46 -8.55 -7.94 2.54
C LYS A 46 -8.78 -9.36 3.05
N ILE A 47 -7.82 -10.28 2.89
CA ILE A 47 -7.87 -11.61 3.52
C ILE A 47 -7.97 -11.46 5.04
N LEU A 48 -7.05 -10.70 5.65
CA LEU A 48 -7.01 -10.53 7.10
C LEU A 48 -8.25 -9.81 7.65
N HIS A 49 -8.77 -8.81 6.93
CA HIS A 49 -10.03 -8.17 7.27
C HIS A 49 -11.22 -9.14 7.19
N ARG A 50 -11.29 -9.98 6.16
CA ARG A 50 -12.37 -10.97 6.02
C ARG A 50 -12.30 -12.00 7.14
N ALA A 51 -11.11 -12.54 7.41
CA ALA A 51 -10.89 -13.49 8.50
C ALA A 51 -11.26 -12.90 9.86
N LYS A 52 -10.91 -11.62 10.11
CA LYS A 52 -11.35 -10.93 11.33
C LYS A 52 -12.86 -10.76 11.39
N GLN A 53 -13.50 -10.30 10.31
CA GLN A 53 -14.97 -10.14 10.27
C GLN A 53 -15.68 -11.47 10.56
N LEU A 54 -15.25 -12.55 9.92
CA LEU A 54 -15.80 -13.89 10.14
C LEU A 54 -15.63 -14.34 11.60
N HIS A 55 -14.45 -14.10 12.19
CA HIS A 55 -14.23 -14.39 13.61
C HIS A 55 -15.19 -13.62 14.52
N ASP A 56 -15.36 -12.31 14.28
CA ASP A 56 -16.27 -11.45 15.04
C ASP A 56 -17.74 -11.87 14.89
N GLU A 57 -18.11 -12.45 13.73
CA GLU A 57 -19.44 -13.02 13.45
C GLU A 57 -19.66 -14.42 14.03
N GLY A 58 -18.64 -15.01 14.67
CA GLY A 58 -18.71 -16.37 15.24
C GLY A 58 -18.62 -17.49 14.21
N TYR A 59 -18.06 -17.21 13.03
CA TYR A 59 -17.80 -18.20 11.99
C TYR A 59 -16.87 -19.31 12.51
N VAL A 60 -17.19 -20.55 12.15
CA VAL A 60 -16.39 -21.72 12.50
C VAL A 60 -15.50 -22.08 11.32
N PHE A 61 -14.24 -21.68 11.41
CA PHE A 61 -13.22 -22.03 10.40
C PHE A 61 -12.95 -23.53 10.39
N THR A 62 -12.75 -24.09 9.20
CA THR A 62 -12.27 -25.47 9.04
C THR A 62 -10.92 -25.65 9.75
N HIS A 63 -10.04 -24.65 9.62
CA HIS A 63 -8.78 -24.56 10.35
C HIS A 63 -8.75 -23.31 11.22
N ALA A 64 -8.92 -23.50 12.52
CA ALA A 64 -8.95 -22.41 13.49
C ALA A 64 -7.68 -21.52 13.43
N PRO A 65 -7.83 -20.20 13.18
CA PRO A 65 -6.70 -19.27 13.11
C PRO A 65 -6.19 -18.84 14.48
N VAL A 66 -5.76 -19.82 15.29
CA VAL A 66 -5.36 -19.60 16.69
C VAL A 66 -4.25 -18.55 16.86
N HIS A 67 -3.34 -18.45 15.89
CA HIS A 67 -2.24 -17.45 15.90
C HIS A 67 -2.74 -16.02 15.68
N PHE A 68 -3.96 -15.83 15.16
CA PHE A 68 -4.54 -14.52 14.89
C PHE A 68 -5.54 -14.08 15.97
N TYR A 69 -6.00 -14.95 16.86
CA TYR A 69 -7.05 -14.59 17.84
C TYR A 69 -6.68 -13.41 18.72
N SER A 70 -5.46 -13.35 19.26
CA SER A 70 -5.05 -12.21 20.09
C SER A 70 -4.96 -10.91 19.28
N ILE A 71 -4.66 -10.99 17.98
CA ILE A 71 -4.71 -9.84 17.06
C ILE A 71 -6.17 -9.42 16.82
N PHE A 72 -7.05 -10.38 16.50
CA PHE A 72 -8.46 -10.12 16.21
C PHE A 72 -9.21 -9.55 17.43
N GLU A 73 -8.88 -9.99 18.64
CA GLU A 73 -9.45 -9.51 19.90
C GLU A 73 -8.80 -8.23 20.45
N GLY A 74 -7.73 -7.74 19.82
CA GLY A 74 -6.99 -6.56 20.31
C GLY A 74 -6.24 -6.79 21.63
N LYS A 75 -5.85 -8.05 21.91
CA LYS A 75 -5.13 -8.47 23.13
C LYS A 75 -3.75 -9.06 22.81
N LEU A 76 -3.10 -8.57 21.76
CA LEU A 76 -1.83 -9.09 21.28
C LEU A 76 -0.75 -9.04 22.38
N THR A 77 -0.17 -10.19 22.69
CA THR A 77 1.01 -10.29 23.57
C THR A 77 2.29 -10.37 22.75
N LEU A 78 3.44 -10.07 23.37
CA LEU A 78 4.74 -10.24 22.73
C LEU A 78 5.00 -11.72 22.33
N GLU A 79 4.57 -12.65 23.17
CA GLU A 79 4.75 -14.09 22.91
C GLU A 79 3.96 -14.52 21.67
N ASP A 80 2.72 -14.06 21.52
CA ASP A 80 1.91 -14.34 20.33
C ASP A 80 2.49 -13.68 19.09
N TYR A 81 2.95 -12.43 19.21
CA TYR A 81 3.54 -11.70 18.10
C TYR A 81 4.77 -12.41 17.52
N VAL A 82 5.68 -12.89 18.37
CA VAL A 82 6.92 -13.58 17.94
C VAL A 82 6.63 -14.95 17.32
N LYS A 83 5.48 -15.57 17.62
CA LYS A 83 5.05 -16.83 17.00
C LYS A 83 4.46 -16.63 15.60
N LEU A 84 4.16 -15.40 15.19
CA LEU A 84 3.61 -15.12 13.88
C LEU A 84 4.74 -14.79 12.90
N ASP A 85 4.88 -15.62 11.87
CA ASP A 85 5.80 -15.40 10.77
C ASP A 85 5.10 -15.63 9.42
N GLU A 86 5.83 -15.39 8.33
CA GLU A 86 5.31 -15.58 6.97
C GLU A 86 4.85 -17.02 6.69
N SER A 87 5.51 -18.03 7.27
CA SER A 87 5.16 -19.43 7.04
C SER A 87 3.82 -19.77 7.67
N ILE A 88 3.54 -19.22 8.86
CA ILE A 88 2.23 -19.35 9.52
C ILE A 88 1.14 -18.66 8.69
N ILE A 89 1.39 -17.44 8.20
CA ILE A 89 0.43 -16.71 7.37
C ILE A 89 0.12 -17.51 6.10
N LEU A 90 1.15 -18.00 5.39
CA LEU A 90 0.98 -18.79 4.18
C LEU A 90 0.25 -20.10 4.43
N TYR A 91 0.51 -20.79 5.54
CA TYR A 91 -0.23 -21.98 5.93
C TYR A 91 -1.74 -21.70 6.05
N TYR A 92 -2.12 -20.64 6.74
CA TYR A 92 -3.54 -20.28 6.87
C TYR A 92 -4.15 -19.88 5.55
N PHE A 93 -3.43 -19.12 4.72
CA PHE A 93 -3.93 -18.73 3.40
C PHE A 93 -4.17 -19.95 2.52
N GLN A 94 -3.26 -20.93 2.51
CA GLN A 94 -3.46 -22.20 1.81
C GLN A 94 -4.66 -22.98 2.36
N ALA A 95 -4.79 -23.09 3.68
CA ALA A 95 -5.93 -23.77 4.30
C ALA A 95 -7.26 -23.07 3.98
N TRP A 96 -7.25 -21.75 3.86
CA TRP A 96 -8.42 -20.94 3.56
C TRP A 96 -8.81 -20.90 2.09
N GLU A 97 -7.95 -21.35 1.17
CA GLU A 97 -8.33 -21.51 -0.26
C GLU A 97 -9.55 -22.42 -0.42
N ASP A 98 -9.75 -23.37 0.49
CA ASP A 98 -10.84 -24.35 0.50
C ASP A 98 -11.94 -24.05 1.54
N GLU A 99 -11.92 -22.87 2.18
CA GLU A 99 -12.93 -22.49 3.17
C GLU A 99 -14.31 -22.26 2.51
N GLU A 100 -15.41 -22.49 3.24
CA GLU A 100 -16.77 -22.33 2.70
C GLU A 100 -17.11 -20.87 2.38
N ASP A 101 -16.49 -19.91 3.08
CA ASP A 101 -16.69 -18.48 2.79
C ASP A 101 -16.07 -18.10 1.43
N ALA A 102 -16.94 -17.80 0.46
CA ALA A 102 -16.54 -17.54 -0.91
C ALA A 102 -15.55 -16.36 -1.06
N ILE A 103 -15.66 -15.33 -0.22
CA ILE A 103 -14.75 -14.16 -0.27
C ILE A 103 -13.38 -14.53 0.27
N LEU A 104 -13.32 -15.15 1.45
CA LEU A 104 -12.05 -15.56 2.05
C LEU A 104 -11.31 -16.55 1.15
N SER A 105 -12.03 -17.55 0.64
CA SER A 105 -11.49 -18.58 -0.26
C SER A 105 -11.00 -18.00 -1.59
N ASP A 106 -11.75 -17.10 -2.23
CA ASP A 106 -11.30 -16.44 -3.46
C ASP A 106 -10.06 -15.55 -3.22
N LEU A 107 -10.06 -14.70 -2.20
CA LEU A 107 -8.93 -13.82 -1.91
C LEU A 107 -7.65 -14.61 -1.57
N CYS A 108 -7.77 -15.69 -0.79
CA CYS A 108 -6.63 -16.58 -0.50
C CYS A 108 -6.10 -17.24 -1.78
N ARG A 109 -6.99 -17.79 -2.63
CA ARG A 109 -6.60 -18.36 -3.93
C ARG A 109 -5.90 -17.35 -4.82
N ARG A 110 -6.39 -16.11 -4.84
CA ARG A 110 -5.74 -15.03 -5.60
C ARG A 110 -4.34 -14.74 -5.11
N PHE A 111 -4.14 -14.70 -3.79
CA PHE A 111 -2.83 -14.40 -3.21
C PHE A 111 -1.83 -15.52 -3.51
N ILE A 112 -2.18 -16.77 -3.20
CA ILE A 112 -1.30 -17.94 -3.38
C ILE A 112 -1.01 -18.19 -4.87
N ASN A 113 -2.00 -18.09 -5.74
CA ASN A 113 -1.84 -18.32 -7.18
C ASN A 113 -1.47 -17.05 -7.97
N ARG A 114 -1.19 -15.95 -7.27
CA ARG A 114 -0.76 -14.66 -7.83
C ARG A 114 -1.73 -14.11 -8.89
N GLN A 115 -3.04 -14.27 -8.67
CA GLN A 115 -4.13 -13.69 -9.47
C GLN A 115 -4.52 -12.31 -8.91
N LEU A 116 -3.61 -11.35 -9.09
CA LEU A 116 -3.69 -10.04 -8.47
C LEU A 116 -4.78 -9.15 -9.10
N PHE A 117 -5.33 -8.23 -8.31
CA PHE A 117 -6.23 -7.19 -8.82
C PHE A 117 -5.51 -6.31 -9.84
N GLN A 118 -6.27 -5.88 -10.85
CA GLN A 118 -5.85 -4.83 -11.78
C GLN A 118 -6.11 -3.47 -11.17
N TYR A 119 -5.57 -2.42 -11.78
CA TYR A 119 -5.69 -1.06 -11.26
C TYR A 119 -5.91 -0.03 -12.36
N VAL A 120 -6.50 1.09 -11.98
CA VAL A 120 -6.56 2.34 -12.76
C VAL A 120 -6.09 3.50 -11.88
N GLU A 121 -5.63 4.58 -12.51
CA GLU A 121 -5.47 5.86 -11.82
C GLU A 121 -6.83 6.30 -11.28
N PHE A 122 -6.86 6.82 -10.06
CA PHE A 122 -8.11 7.28 -9.44
C PHE A 122 -7.83 8.39 -8.45
N ASN A 123 -8.37 9.59 -8.66
CA ASN A 123 -8.24 10.70 -7.72
C ASN A 123 -9.48 10.81 -6.82
N PRO A 124 -9.40 10.46 -5.52
CA PRO A 124 -10.56 10.49 -4.62
C PRO A 124 -11.23 11.86 -4.50
N ASN A 125 -10.48 12.95 -4.69
CA ASN A 125 -11.02 14.31 -4.58
C ASN A 125 -11.83 14.72 -5.80
N GLU A 126 -11.61 14.09 -6.95
CA GLU A 126 -12.21 14.48 -8.23
C GLU A 126 -13.26 13.43 -8.69
N GLU A 127 -13.06 12.16 -8.36
CA GLU A 127 -13.79 11.03 -8.93
C GLU A 127 -14.71 10.31 -7.93
N MET A 128 -15.05 10.97 -6.82
CA MET A 128 -15.86 10.36 -5.76
C MET A 128 -17.26 9.92 -6.24
N SER A 129 -17.87 10.66 -7.17
CA SER A 129 -19.16 10.28 -7.77
C SER A 129 -19.05 8.96 -8.55
N ALA A 130 -18.01 8.81 -9.37
CA ALA A 130 -17.73 7.59 -10.12
C ALA A 130 -17.46 6.41 -9.17
N TYR A 131 -16.78 6.65 -8.04
CA TYR A 131 -16.56 5.63 -7.02
C TYR A 131 -17.86 5.12 -6.37
N PHE A 132 -18.80 6.01 -6.05
CA PHE A 132 -20.12 5.60 -5.52
C PHE A 132 -20.93 4.82 -6.56
N GLU A 133 -20.86 5.21 -7.83
CA GLU A 133 -21.50 4.48 -8.93
C GLU A 133 -20.88 3.08 -9.08
N LEU A 134 -19.56 2.97 -9.13
CA LEU A 134 -18.84 1.70 -9.16
C LEU A 134 -19.20 0.82 -7.97
N THR A 135 -19.26 1.38 -6.76
CA THR A 135 -19.65 0.65 -5.54
C THR A 135 -21.05 0.06 -5.68
N SER A 136 -21.98 0.81 -6.26
CA SER A 136 -23.36 0.36 -6.48
C SER A 136 -23.43 -0.74 -7.54
N LEU A 137 -22.72 -0.55 -8.66
CA LEU A 137 -22.66 -1.54 -9.74
C LEU A 137 -21.98 -2.86 -9.30
N PHE A 138 -20.96 -2.80 -8.46
CA PHE A 138 -20.32 -4.00 -7.88
C PHE A 138 -21.34 -4.82 -7.07
N LYS A 139 -22.14 -4.15 -6.22
CA LYS A 139 -23.23 -4.81 -5.48
C LYS A 139 -24.27 -5.42 -6.41
N GLU A 140 -24.67 -4.69 -7.46
CA GLU A 140 -25.60 -5.21 -8.48
C GLU A 140 -25.04 -6.41 -9.24
N ALA A 141 -23.71 -6.48 -9.41
CA ALA A 141 -23.00 -7.57 -10.05
C ALA A 141 -22.71 -8.77 -9.11
N GLY A 142 -23.16 -8.71 -7.85
CA GLY A 142 -22.91 -9.77 -6.85
C GLY A 142 -21.47 -9.78 -6.30
N ILE A 143 -20.69 -8.72 -6.51
CA ILE A 143 -19.29 -8.62 -6.07
C ILE A 143 -19.23 -7.62 -4.91
N ASP A 144 -18.78 -8.05 -3.72
CA ASP A 144 -18.73 -7.16 -2.56
C ASP A 144 -17.64 -6.07 -2.72
N PRO A 145 -18.01 -4.78 -2.89
CA PRO A 145 -17.03 -3.72 -3.09
C PRO A 145 -16.11 -3.51 -1.88
N SER A 146 -16.52 -3.95 -0.68
CA SER A 146 -15.70 -3.85 0.53
C SER A 146 -14.41 -4.67 0.44
N TYR A 147 -14.41 -5.72 -0.40
CA TYR A 147 -13.30 -6.65 -0.59
C TYR A 147 -12.67 -6.53 -1.98
N TYR A 148 -13.46 -6.17 -2.99
CA TYR A 148 -13.05 -6.22 -4.39
C TYR A 148 -12.92 -4.86 -5.08
N LEU A 149 -13.23 -3.75 -4.42
CA LEU A 149 -13.06 -2.40 -4.96
C LEU A 149 -12.29 -1.53 -3.96
N VAL A 150 -10.99 -1.35 -4.18
CA VAL A 150 -10.11 -0.79 -3.16
C VAL A 150 -9.37 0.42 -3.67
N VAL A 151 -9.60 1.57 -3.02
CA VAL A 151 -8.76 2.76 -3.20
C VAL A 151 -7.53 2.61 -2.32
N ASP A 152 -6.36 2.67 -2.93
CA ASP A 152 -5.09 2.73 -2.24
C ASP A 152 -4.39 4.04 -2.56
N SER A 153 -3.76 4.64 -1.54
CA SER A 153 -3.07 5.91 -1.66
C SER A 153 -1.68 5.76 -1.09
N SER A 154 -0.68 5.86 -1.96
CA SER A 154 0.72 5.87 -1.55
C SER A 154 1.28 7.28 -1.71
N SER A 155 2.06 7.73 -0.72
CA SER A 155 2.75 9.00 -0.79
C SER A 155 4.14 8.85 -0.19
N ASP A 156 5.14 9.39 -0.86
CA ASP A 156 6.45 9.60 -0.26
C ASP A 156 6.87 11.06 -0.40
N LEU A 157 7.71 11.46 0.55
CA LEU A 157 8.50 12.67 0.52
C LEU A 157 9.96 12.23 0.35
N PRO A 158 10.48 12.25 -0.90
CA PRO A 158 11.79 11.71 -1.26
C PRO A 158 12.93 12.36 -0.49
N TYR A 159 12.76 13.63 -0.17
CA TYR A 159 13.52 14.38 0.80
C TYR A 159 12.61 15.42 1.42
N ASP A 160 12.57 15.42 2.74
CA ASP A 160 11.83 16.39 3.54
C ASP A 160 12.73 16.91 4.65
N PHE A 161 12.65 18.21 4.89
CA PHE A 161 13.42 18.88 5.93
C PHE A 161 12.62 20.05 6.47
N TYR A 162 12.91 20.44 7.71
CA TYR A 162 12.17 21.48 8.43
C TYR A 162 11.87 22.72 7.59
N ARG A 163 10.57 22.94 7.36
CA ARG A 163 9.98 24.19 6.89
C ARG A 163 9.21 24.80 8.06
N PRO A 164 9.35 26.12 8.33
CA PRO A 164 8.59 26.75 9.41
C PRO A 164 7.08 26.54 9.22
N GLY A 165 6.43 25.77 10.10
CA GLY A 165 4.98 25.51 10.09
C GLY A 165 4.53 24.11 9.68
N GLU A 166 5.43 23.17 9.39
CA GLU A 166 5.10 21.75 9.12
C GLU A 166 5.41 20.86 10.33
N GLU A 167 4.52 19.90 10.65
CA GLU A 167 4.57 19.07 11.88
C GLU A 167 5.59 17.92 11.86
N GLU A 168 6.14 17.52 10.71
CA GLU A 168 7.11 16.42 10.63
C GLU A 168 8.57 16.91 10.78
N GLU A 169 9.19 16.57 11.92
CA GLU A 169 10.61 16.83 12.19
C GLU A 169 11.51 15.76 11.53
N ARG A 170 11.80 15.89 10.22
CA ARG A 170 12.91 15.14 9.61
C ARG A 170 14.20 15.97 9.67
N LEU A 171 15.24 15.39 10.27
CA LEU A 171 16.55 16.03 10.37
C LEU A 171 17.16 16.23 8.97
N PRO A 172 17.49 17.47 8.57
CA PRO A 172 18.12 17.74 7.29
C PRO A 172 19.51 17.09 7.17
N ILE A 173 19.93 16.79 5.94
CA ILE A 173 21.32 16.45 5.68
C ILE A 173 22.14 17.74 5.61
N HIS A 174 23.16 17.80 6.45
CA HIS A 174 24.05 18.95 6.56
C HIS A 174 25.40 18.71 5.89
N LEU A 175 25.85 19.69 5.12
CA LEU A 175 27.17 19.79 4.51
C LEU A 175 28.09 20.69 5.35
N LEU A 176 29.29 20.20 5.64
CA LEU A 176 30.39 20.92 6.27
C LEU A 176 31.31 21.48 5.18
N THR A 177 31.31 22.81 5.04
CA THR A 177 32.17 23.52 4.09
C THR A 177 33.62 23.54 4.55
N GLN A 178 34.53 23.90 3.64
CA GLN A 178 35.95 24.04 3.96
C GLN A 178 36.23 25.09 5.06
N ASN A 179 35.39 26.12 5.15
CA ASN A 179 35.48 27.18 6.17
C ASN A 179 34.88 26.76 7.53
N GLY A 180 34.46 25.50 7.68
CA GLY A 180 33.85 24.96 8.90
C GLY A 180 32.38 25.34 9.10
N GLN A 181 31.76 26.02 8.13
CA GLN A 181 30.34 26.36 8.19
C GLN A 181 29.47 25.15 7.85
N ILE A 182 28.29 25.10 8.45
CA ILE A 182 27.28 24.07 8.19
C ILE A 182 26.22 24.67 7.26
N LYS A 183 25.91 23.96 6.18
CA LYS A 183 24.85 24.32 5.23
C LYS A 183 23.92 23.14 4.98
N GLU A 184 22.64 23.41 4.78
CA GLU A 184 21.65 22.38 4.42
C GLU A 184 21.84 21.97 2.95
N LEU A 185 21.70 20.67 2.66
CA LEU A 185 21.96 20.05 1.35
C LEU A 185 21.12 20.64 0.21
N SER A 186 19.79 20.71 0.36
CA SER A 186 18.92 21.21 -0.71
C SER A 186 19.24 22.64 -1.11
N ARG A 187 19.69 23.47 -0.16
CA ARG A 187 20.16 24.84 -0.46
C ARG A 187 21.46 24.90 -1.25
N GLN A 188 22.20 23.80 -1.38
CA GLN A 188 23.47 23.73 -2.12
C GLN A 188 23.40 22.82 -3.35
N SER A 189 22.31 22.04 -3.51
CA SER A 189 22.11 21.11 -4.62
C SER A 189 20.79 21.40 -5.33
N ALA A 190 20.87 21.87 -6.57
CA ALA A 190 19.69 22.11 -7.42
C ALA A 190 18.91 20.81 -7.69
N ILE A 191 19.58 19.65 -7.73
CA ILE A 191 18.94 18.35 -7.92
C ILE A 191 18.07 18.02 -6.71
N VAL A 192 18.64 18.09 -5.52
CA VAL A 192 17.91 17.79 -4.27
C VAL A 192 16.80 18.82 -4.06
N GLU A 193 17.06 20.11 -4.28
CA GLU A 193 16.03 21.16 -4.22
C GLU A 193 14.83 20.83 -5.12
N SER A 194 15.09 20.37 -6.35
CA SER A 194 14.03 20.12 -7.34
C SER A 194 13.03 19.03 -6.94
N ILE A 195 13.41 18.12 -6.04
CA ILE A 195 12.56 17.03 -5.53
C ILE A 195 12.13 17.24 -4.07
N SER A 196 12.71 18.24 -3.38
CA SER A 196 12.47 18.53 -1.97
C SER A 196 11.06 19.06 -1.74
N GLY A 197 10.32 18.45 -0.81
CA GLY A 197 8.97 18.86 -0.44
C GLY A 197 7.95 18.86 -1.58
N LYS A 198 8.23 18.16 -2.68
CA LYS A 198 7.23 17.79 -3.68
C LYS A 198 6.62 16.46 -3.26
N ARG A 199 5.54 16.53 -2.46
CA ARG A 199 4.75 15.35 -2.14
C ARG A 199 4.10 14.87 -3.43
N ARG A 200 4.51 13.69 -3.89
CA ARG A 200 3.86 13.03 -5.02
C ARG A 200 3.03 11.90 -4.45
N THR A 201 1.72 12.06 -4.57
CA THR A 201 0.75 11.06 -4.17
C THR A 201 0.35 10.27 -5.40
N ASP A 202 0.30 8.95 -5.26
CA ASP A 202 -0.21 8.05 -6.27
C ASP A 202 -1.45 7.34 -5.72
N HIS A 203 -2.57 7.57 -6.39
CA HIS A 203 -3.87 7.06 -5.98
C HIS A 203 -4.36 6.08 -7.03
N LYS A 204 -4.59 4.84 -6.60
CA LYS A 204 -5.03 3.76 -7.48
C LYS A 204 -6.35 3.19 -6.99
N LEU A 205 -7.17 2.75 -7.94
CA LEU A 205 -8.35 1.93 -7.67
C LEU A 205 -8.10 0.51 -8.16
N TYR A 206 -8.08 -0.45 -7.24
CA TYR A 206 -7.85 -1.87 -7.50
C TYR A 206 -9.16 -2.65 -7.63
N TYR A 207 -9.20 -3.59 -8.58
CA TYR A 207 -10.37 -4.43 -8.86
C TYR A 207 -10.03 -5.79 -9.51
N PRO A 208 -10.88 -6.82 -9.35
CA PRO A 208 -10.72 -8.13 -9.99
C PRO A 208 -11.22 -8.11 -11.46
N LYS A 209 -10.30 -7.90 -12.41
CA LYS A 209 -10.65 -7.81 -13.84
C LYS A 209 -11.36 -9.06 -14.36
N ASP A 210 -10.95 -10.24 -13.91
CA ASP A 210 -11.54 -11.53 -14.29
C ASP A 210 -13.03 -11.62 -13.93
N LEU A 211 -13.42 -11.26 -12.70
CA LEU A 211 -14.83 -11.29 -12.27
C LEU A 211 -15.71 -10.30 -13.05
N ILE A 212 -15.14 -9.14 -13.39
CA ILE A 212 -15.82 -8.09 -14.15
C ILE A 212 -15.94 -8.46 -15.64
N CYS A 213 -14.95 -9.17 -16.18
CA CYS A 213 -14.97 -9.62 -17.57
C CYS A 213 -15.81 -10.89 -17.79
N ASP A 214 -16.11 -11.64 -16.72
CA ASP A 214 -17.01 -12.78 -16.81
C ASP A 214 -18.47 -12.34 -17.03
N GLY A 215 -18.98 -12.56 -18.24
CA GLY A 215 -20.34 -12.20 -18.64
C GLY A 215 -21.41 -13.26 -18.31
N SER A 216 -21.06 -14.31 -17.56
CA SER A 216 -22.00 -15.38 -17.18
C SER A 216 -23.18 -14.86 -16.34
N GLU A 217 -22.90 -13.96 -15.40
CA GLU A 217 -23.85 -13.38 -14.46
C GLU A 217 -23.82 -11.84 -14.50
N HIS A 218 -24.97 -11.21 -14.32
CA HIS A 218 -25.13 -9.75 -14.28
C HIS A 218 -24.42 -8.97 -15.42
N PRO A 219 -24.59 -9.35 -16.70
CA PRO A 219 -23.79 -8.83 -17.81
C PRO A 219 -23.94 -7.31 -18.03
N GLU A 220 -25.12 -6.75 -17.74
CA GLU A 220 -25.38 -5.31 -17.90
C GLU A 220 -24.61 -4.47 -16.87
N ALA A 221 -24.63 -4.86 -15.59
CA ALA A 221 -23.88 -4.19 -14.54
C ALA A 221 -22.37 -4.27 -14.81
N LYS A 222 -21.87 -5.47 -15.15
CA LYS A 222 -20.47 -5.69 -15.51
C LYS A 222 -20.04 -4.93 -16.77
N MET A 223 -20.92 -4.74 -17.74
CA MET A 223 -20.63 -3.88 -18.90
C MET A 223 -20.45 -2.42 -18.50
N LYS A 224 -21.32 -1.87 -17.64
CA LYS A 224 -21.19 -0.49 -17.14
C LYS A 224 -19.92 -0.29 -16.32
N ILE A 225 -19.57 -1.27 -15.46
CA ILE A 225 -18.31 -1.25 -14.70
C ILE A 225 -17.12 -1.15 -15.65
N ARG A 226 -17.07 -1.98 -16.70
CA ARG A 226 -15.97 -1.94 -17.69
C ARG A 226 -15.85 -0.59 -18.41
N GLN A 227 -16.98 0.04 -18.73
CA GLN A 227 -16.99 1.37 -19.35
C GLN A 227 -16.43 2.43 -18.41
N LEU A 228 -16.86 2.45 -17.15
CA LEU A 228 -16.35 3.39 -16.14
C LEU A 228 -14.85 3.20 -15.84
N LEU A 229 -14.36 1.97 -15.90
CA LEU A 229 -12.94 1.63 -15.71
C LEU A 229 -12.10 1.78 -16.99
N GLY A 230 -12.67 2.19 -18.12
CA GLY A 230 -11.94 2.36 -19.39
C GLY A 230 -11.40 1.06 -20.00
N LEU A 231 -12.09 -0.08 -19.76
CA LEU A 231 -11.68 -1.42 -20.20
C LEU A 231 -12.28 -1.84 -21.56
N THR A 232 -13.09 -0.98 -22.18
CA THR A 232 -13.80 -1.20 -23.45
C THR A 232 -13.44 -0.17 -24.50
#